data_AF-A0A3D0S567-F1
#
_entry.id   AF-A0A3D0S567-F1
#
_cell.length_a   1.000
_cell.length_b   1.000
_cell.length_c   1.000
_cell.angle_alpha   90.00
_cell.angle_beta   90.00
_cell.angle_gamma   90.00
#
_symmetry.space_group_name_H-M   'P 1'
#
loop_
_entity.id
_entity.type
_entity.pdbx_description
1 polymer ?
#
loop_
_entity_poly.entity_id
_entity_poly.type
_entity_poly.pdbx_seq_one_letter_code
_entity_poly.pdbx_strand_id
1 'polypeptide(L)' 'MTSTEETLSNLLKEDRRFEPPAELAAHANLQEEAYARAEADPDAFWAEQAERLHWATTWDQVLDWSNPPFAKWFVGG' A
#
# COMPACT_ATOMS: atom_id res chain seq x y z
N MET A 1 14.40 -5.63 41.13
CA MET A 1 14.81 -5.65 39.71
C MET A 1 13.79 -6.38 38.82
N THR A 2 12.71 -6.93 39.36
CA THR A 2 11.71 -7.76 38.65
C THR A 2 10.70 -6.96 37.81
N SER A 3 10.31 -5.75 38.24
CA SER A 3 9.25 -4.97 37.58
C SER A 3 9.66 -4.45 36.18
N THR A 4 10.95 -4.18 35.96
CA THR A 4 11.48 -3.77 34.65
C THR A 4 11.51 -4.95 33.68
N GLU A 5 11.90 -6.14 34.12
CA GLU A 5 11.91 -7.36 33.30
C GLU A 5 10.50 -7.81 32.91
N GLU A 6 9.51 -7.71 33.80
CA GLU A 6 8.10 -8.00 33.50
C GLU A 6 7.51 -7.00 32.49
N THR A 7 7.85 -5.72 32.61
CA THR A 7 7.42 -4.67 31.67
C THR A 7 8.02 -4.88 30.28
N LEU A 8 9.32 -5.19 30.20
CA LEU A 8 10.00 -5.54 28.94
C LEU A 8 9.43 -6.83 28.33
N SER A 9 9.09 -7.83 29.14
CA SER A 9 8.50 -9.09 28.67
C SER A 9 7.09 -8.92 28.10
N ASN A 10 6.29 -7.99 28.64
CA ASN A 10 4.97 -7.64 28.09
C ASN A 10 5.09 -6.84 26.77
N LEU A 11 6.06 -5.93 26.66
CA LEU A 11 6.35 -5.26 25.38
C LEU A 11 6.78 -6.23 24.28
N LEU A 12 7.41 -7.35 24.64
CA LEU A 12 7.90 -8.36 23.69
C LEU A 12 6.76 -9.14 22.99
N LYS A 13 5.51 -9.04 23.46
CA LYS A 13 4.34 -9.73 22.92
C LYS A 13 3.11 -8.83 22.93
N GLU A 14 3.18 -7.70 22.23
CA GLU A 14 2.04 -6.80 22.11
C GLU A 14 1.30 -7.02 20.78
N ASP A 15 0.21 -7.80 20.82
CA ASP A 15 -0.70 -8.08 19.68
C ASP A 15 -1.97 -7.19 19.68
N ARG A 16 -1.97 -6.11 20.48
CA ARG A 16 -3.14 -5.23 20.58
C ARG A 16 -3.39 -4.54 19.24
N ARG A 17 -4.62 -4.64 18.74
CA ARG A 17 -5.10 -3.89 17.58
C ARG A 17 -6.09 -2.82 18.02
N PHE A 18 -6.04 -1.68 17.36
CA PHE A 18 -6.97 -0.58 17.57
C PHE A 18 -7.65 -0.31 16.23
N GLU A 19 -8.93 -0.64 16.15
CA GLU A 19 -9.71 -0.37 14.95
C GLU A 19 -9.85 1.15 14.72
N PRO A 20 -9.84 1.61 13.47
CA PRO A 20 -10.12 3.00 13.18
C PRO A 20 -11.55 3.36 13.63
N PRO A 21 -11.79 4.60 14.10
CA PRO A 21 -13.15 5.08 14.36
C PRO A 21 -14.04 4.94 13.12
N ALA A 22 -15.33 4.60 13.31
CA ALA A 22 -16.24 4.32 12.20
C ALA A 22 -16.38 5.47 11.19
N GLU A 23 -16.38 6.71 11.68
CA GLU A 23 -16.42 7.91 10.81
C GLU A 23 -15.18 8.01 9.92
N LEU A 24 -13.99 7.70 10.46
CA LEU A 24 -12.74 7.70 9.69
C LEU A 24 -12.76 6.62 8.60
N ALA A 25 -13.22 5.41 8.93
CA ALA A 25 -13.32 4.31 7.99
C ALA A 25 -14.33 4.61 6.85
N ALA A 26 -15.47 5.22 7.18
CA ALA A 26 -16.49 5.61 6.19
C ALA A 26 -15.99 6.67 5.19
N HIS A 27 -15.03 7.50 5.59
CA HIS A 27 -14.44 8.55 4.76
C HIS A 27 -13.03 8.20 4.26
N ALA A 28 -12.64 6.93 4.29
CA ALA A 28 -11.35 6.51 3.78
C ALA A 28 -11.22 6.79 2.27
N ASN A 29 -10.05 7.26 1.84
CA ASN A 29 -9.76 7.52 0.43
C ASN A 29 -9.77 6.25 -0.44
N LEU A 30 -9.65 5.08 0.19
CA LEU A 30 -9.66 3.78 -0.44
C LEU A 30 -10.27 2.78 0.53
N GLN A 31 -11.09 1.87 0.02
CA GLN A 31 -11.78 0.84 0.79
C GLN A 31 -11.14 -0.54 0.56
N GLU A 32 -11.53 -1.53 1.36
CA GLU A 32 -10.89 -2.87 1.37
C GLU A 32 -10.96 -3.59 0.01
N GLU A 33 -11.98 -3.32 -0.80
CA GLU A 33 -12.16 -3.93 -2.11
C GLU A 33 -11.04 -3.56 -3.09
N ALA A 34 -10.30 -2.48 -2.81
CA ALA A 34 -9.14 -2.10 -3.60
C ALA A 34 -8.02 -3.15 -3.54
N TYR A 35 -7.89 -3.91 -2.45
CA TYR A 35 -6.91 -5.00 -2.38
C TYR A 35 -7.21 -6.08 -3.41
N ALA A 36 -8.47 -6.53 -3.47
CA ALA A 36 -8.90 -7.55 -4.44
C ALA A 36 -8.75 -7.04 -5.88
N ARG A 37 -9.04 -5.76 -6.15
CA ARG A 37 -8.83 -5.16 -7.48
C ARG A 37 -7.35 -5.10 -7.86
N ALA A 38 -6.49 -4.67 -6.95
CA ALA A 38 -5.05 -4.57 -7.18
C ALA A 38 -4.40 -5.94 -7.38
N GLU A 39 -4.88 -6.98 -6.71
CA GLU A 39 -4.39 -8.36 -6.91
C GLU A 39 -4.85 -8.95 -8.25
N ALA A 40 -6.08 -8.65 -8.67
CA ALA A 40 -6.63 -9.19 -9.92
C ALA A 40 -5.94 -8.62 -11.17
N ASP A 41 -5.62 -7.32 -11.18
CA ASP A 41 -4.88 -6.66 -12.27
C ASP A 41 -4.03 -5.51 -11.71
N PRO A 42 -2.77 -5.78 -11.31
CA PRO A 42 -1.90 -4.78 -10.71
C PRO A 42 -1.58 -3.62 -11.65
N ASP A 43 -1.39 -3.91 -12.95
CA ASP A 43 -1.02 -2.90 -13.95
C ASP A 43 -2.19 -1.95 -14.19
N ALA A 44 -3.41 -2.47 -14.37
CA ALA A 44 -4.60 -1.63 -14.51
C ALA A 44 -4.88 -0.80 -13.25
N PHE A 45 -4.73 -1.39 -12.06
CA PHE A 45 -4.91 -0.68 -10.80
C PHE A 45 -3.95 0.51 -10.68
N TRP A 46 -2.66 0.27 -10.93
CA TRP A 46 -1.65 1.34 -10.84
C TRP A 46 -1.76 2.36 -11.97
N ALA A 47 -2.22 1.97 -13.16
CA ALA A 47 -2.55 2.91 -14.23
C ALA A 47 -3.63 3.90 -13.78
N GLU A 48 -4.75 3.42 -13.24
CA GLU A 48 -5.85 4.24 -12.72
C GLU A 48 -5.34 5.22 -11.64
N GLN A 49 -4.48 4.74 -10.74
CA GLN A 49 -3.92 5.61 -9.69
C GLN A 49 -2.96 6.67 -10.26
N ALA A 50 -2.18 6.32 -11.29
CA ALA A 50 -1.22 7.24 -11.91
C ALA A 50 -1.90 8.34 -12.74
N GLU A 51 -3.09 8.09 -13.29
CA GLU A 51 -3.89 9.10 -14.01
C GLU A 51 -4.30 10.29 -13.12
N ARG A 52 -4.23 10.14 -11.80
CA ARG A 52 -4.50 11.22 -10.83
C ARG A 52 -3.40 12.28 -10.78
N LEU A 53 -2.23 11.99 -11.36
CA LEU A 53 -1.11 12.92 -11.45
C LEU A 53 -1.16 13.68 -12.78
N HIS A 54 -0.54 14.85 -12.81
CA HIS A 54 -0.36 15.57 -14.07
C HIS A 54 0.88 15.06 -14.79
N TRP A 55 0.69 14.57 -16.02
CA TRP A 55 1.74 14.08 -16.88
C TRP A 55 1.94 15.03 -18.05
N ALA A 56 3.21 15.35 -18.36
CA ALA A 56 3.54 16.03 -19.61
C ALA A 56 3.30 15.10 -20.81
N THR A 57 3.68 13.82 -20.65
CA THR A 57 3.39 12.72 -21.56
C THR A 57 2.95 11.53 -20.74
N THR A 58 1.86 10.85 -21.12
CA THR A 58 1.43 9.63 -20.46
C THR A 58 2.35 8.46 -20.82
N TRP A 59 2.53 7.53 -19.89
CA TRP A 59 3.36 6.34 -20.08
C TRP A 59 2.79 5.37 -21.13
N ASP A 60 3.67 4.58 -21.73
CA ASP A 60 3.31 3.49 -22.64
C ASP A 60 3.16 2.14 -21.92
N GLN A 61 3.86 1.98 -20.79
CA GLN A 61 3.86 0.74 -20.00
C GLN A 61 3.88 1.05 -18.49
N VAL A 62 2.98 0.43 -17.73
CA VAL A 62 2.84 0.66 -16.28
C VAL A 62 4.03 0.07 -15.52
N LEU A 63 4.37 -1.19 -15.77
CA LEU A 63 5.51 -1.86 -15.13
C LEU A 63 6.31 -2.66 -16.17
N ASP A 64 7.59 -2.33 -16.30
CA ASP A 64 8.58 -3.17 -16.95
C ASP A 64 9.36 -3.97 -15.89
N TRP A 65 9.08 -5.28 -15.86
CA TRP A 65 9.75 -6.26 -15.02
C TRP A 65 10.67 -7.21 -15.82
N SER A 66 11.06 -6.83 -17.03
CA SER A 66 11.86 -7.71 -17.92
C SER A 66 13.28 -7.97 -17.43
N ASN A 67 13.84 -7.09 -16.58
CA ASN A 67 15.21 -7.22 -16.04
C ASN A 67 15.26 -7.12 -14.49
N PRO A 68 14.75 -8.13 -13.75
CA PRO A 68 14.80 -8.11 -12.29
C PRO A 68 16.25 -8.09 -11.75
N PRO A 69 16.53 -7.37 -10.64
CA PRO A 69 15.58 -6.64 -9.78
C PRO A 69 15.34 -5.19 -10.21
N PHE A 70 15.71 -4.80 -11.43
CA PHE A 70 15.65 -3.42 -11.93
C PHE A 70 14.30 -3.09 -12.58
N ALA A 71 13.27 -3.02 -11.74
CA ALA A 71 11.93 -2.59 -12.13
C ALA A 71 11.93 -1.17 -12.70
N LYS A 72 11.13 -0.92 -13.74
CA LYS A 72 10.80 0.44 -14.19
C LYS A 72 9.29 0.63 -14.19
N TRP A 73 8.84 1.73 -13.62
CA TRP A 73 7.43 2.07 -13.55
C TRP A 73 7.12 3.22 -14.50
N PHE A 74 5.95 3.18 -15.14
CA PHE A 74 5.40 4.22 -16.03
C PHE A 74 6.37 4.62 -17.14
N VAL A 75 6.89 3.61 -17.87
CA VAL A 75 7.90 3.79 -18.92
C VAL A 75 7.33 4.61 -20.07
N GLY A 76 8.07 5.62 -20.52
CA GLY A 76 7.70 6.52 -21.62
C GLY A 76 7.04 7.83 -21.17
N GLY A 77 6.62 7.92 -19.91
CA GLY A 77 6.03 9.10 -19.28
C GLY A 77 7.00 9.95 -18.47
#